data_AF-B9JWZ9-F1
#
_entry.id   AF-B9JWZ9-F1
#
_cell.length_a   1.000
_cell.length_b   1.000
_cell.length_c   1.000
_cell.angle_alpha   90.00
_cell.angle_beta   90.00
_cell.angle_gamma   90.00
#
_symmetry.space_group_name_H-M   'P 1'
#
loop_
_entity.id
_entity.type
_entity.pdbx_description
1 polymer ?
#
loop_
_entity_poly.entity_id
_entity_poly.type
_entity_poly.pdbx_seq_one_letter_code
_entity_poly.pdbx_strand_id
1 'polypeptide(L)'
;MPRHGDAASFDCTKTDLKADEKAICDNRDLNDLDVKMVTTFELISGLLPMGNRGELQDQQTVWLKTRQSCNADNDCITKAYDARLKALKSVYDKIERPL
;
A
#
# COMPACT_ATOMS: atom_id res chain seq x y z
N MET A 1 19.34 20.44 -6.17
CA MET A 1 19.32 19.07 -6.72
C MET A 1 17.94 18.49 -6.42
N PRO A 2 17.25 17.85 -7.37
CA PRO A 2 15.92 17.29 -7.13
C PRO A 2 16.08 16.12 -6.17
N ARG A 3 15.34 16.14 -5.05
CA ARG A 3 15.35 15.08 -4.05
C ARG A 3 14.44 13.97 -4.59
N HIS A 4 15.02 12.81 -4.88
CA HIS A 4 14.22 11.61 -5.18
C HIS A 4 13.39 11.29 -3.93
N GLY A 5 12.05 11.27 -4.05
CA GLY A 5 11.18 10.87 -2.94
C GLY A 5 9.79 11.50 -2.85
N ASP A 6 9.34 12.32 -3.80
CA ASP A 6 7.94 12.81 -3.81
C ASP A 6 7.02 11.87 -4.60
N ALA A 7 6.83 10.64 -4.11
CA ALA A 7 5.71 9.75 -4.47
C ALA A 7 5.60 8.51 -3.55
N ALA A 8 5.99 8.55 -2.27
CA ALA A 8 5.48 7.54 -1.32
C ALA A 8 4.15 8.04 -0.73
N SER A 9 3.29 7.13 -0.28
CA SER A 9 2.06 7.46 0.48
C SER A 9 2.36 8.07 1.87
N PHE A 10 3.64 8.17 2.23
CA PHE A 10 4.16 8.73 3.46
C PHE A 10 5.37 9.64 3.18
N ASP A 11 5.73 10.44 4.18
CA ASP A 11 6.82 11.41 4.07
C ASP A 11 8.20 10.72 4.16
N CYS A 12 8.88 10.60 3.01
CA CYS A 12 10.23 10.05 2.90
C CYS A 12 11.33 10.91 3.55
N THR A 13 11.01 12.10 4.06
CA THR A 13 11.97 12.98 4.74
C THR A 13 12.01 12.78 6.26
N LYS A 14 11.10 11.95 6.80
CA LYS A 14 11.08 11.60 8.22
C LYS A 14 12.38 10.92 8.66
N THR A 15 12.81 11.22 9.87
CA THR A 15 14.06 10.71 10.45
C THR A 15 13.90 9.33 11.09
N ASP A 16 12.66 8.91 11.37
CA ASP A 16 12.29 7.69 12.10
C ASP A 16 11.63 6.63 11.19
N LEU A 17 11.93 6.65 9.90
CA LEU A 17 11.44 5.65 8.94
C LEU A 17 11.91 4.24 9.31
N LYS A 18 11.00 3.29 9.19
CA LYS A 18 11.31 1.86 9.29
C LYS A 18 12.16 1.39 8.11
N ALA A 19 12.76 0.21 8.25
CA ALA A 19 13.63 -0.35 7.21
C ALA A 19 12.89 -0.57 5.88
N ASP A 20 11.63 -1.03 5.91
CA ASP A 20 10.79 -1.19 4.72
C ASP A 20 10.45 0.17 4.09
N GLU A 21 10.10 1.15 4.92
CA GLU A 21 9.76 2.51 4.48
C GLU A 21 10.96 3.19 3.83
N LYS A 22 12.15 3.03 4.39
CA LYS A 22 13.38 3.52 3.78
C LYS A 22 13.66 2.85 2.43
N ALA A 23 13.51 1.53 2.33
CA ALA A 23 13.67 0.81 1.07
C ALA A 23 12.66 1.28 -0.01
N ILE A 24 11.42 1.58 0.40
CA ILE A 24 10.39 2.14 -0.48
C ILE A 24 10.75 3.55 -0.96
N CYS A 25 11.31 4.39 -0.09
CA CYS A 25 11.75 5.74 -0.47
C CYS A 25 12.98 5.73 -1.40
N ASP A 26 13.91 4.79 -1.18
CA ASP A 26 15.16 4.68 -1.94
C ASP A 26 14.97 3.95 -3.29
N ASN A 27 13.83 3.29 -3.51
CA ASN A 27 13.53 2.53 -4.73
C ASN A 27 12.24 3.02 -5.40
N ARG A 28 12.38 3.60 -6.60
CA ARG A 28 11.25 4.14 -7.38
C ARG A 28 10.17 3.11 -7.70
N ASP A 29 10.52 1.86 -7.99
CA ASP A 29 9.51 0.85 -8.33
C ASP A 29 8.65 0.49 -7.09
N LEU A 30 9.28 0.42 -5.92
CA LEU A 30 8.57 0.22 -4.65
C LEU A 30 7.73 1.44 -4.27
N ASN A 31 8.24 2.64 -4.56
CA ASN A 31 7.53 3.90 -4.38
C ASN A 31 6.24 3.94 -5.22
N ASP A 32 6.32 3.61 -6.51
CA ASP A 32 5.17 3.55 -7.41
C ASP A 32 4.14 2.47 -6.97
N LEU A 33 4.63 1.32 -6.47
CA LEU A 33 3.77 0.28 -5.89
C LEU A 33 3.04 0.77 -4.63
N ASP A 34 3.69 1.57 -3.80
CA ASP A 34 3.10 2.15 -2.59
C ASP A 34 1.96 3.13 -2.93
N VAL A 35 2.16 4.05 -3.88
CA VAL A 35 1.11 4.94 -4.37
C VAL A 35 -0.06 4.14 -4.91
N LYS A 36 0.22 3.19 -5.80
CA LYS A 36 -0.81 2.36 -6.43
C LYS A 36 -1.65 1.63 -5.39
N MET A 37 -0.99 1.09 -4.35
CA MET A 37 -1.64 0.38 -3.26
C MET A 37 -2.55 1.31 -2.46
N VAL A 38 -2.08 2.47 -2.02
CA VAL A 38 -2.90 3.39 -1.21
C VAL A 38 -4.08 3.94 -2.02
N THR A 39 -3.87 4.34 -3.27
CA THR A 39 -4.93 4.86 -4.14
C THR A 39 -6.01 3.81 -4.40
N THR A 40 -5.60 2.56 -4.66
CA THR A 40 -6.54 1.45 -4.86
C THR A 40 -7.35 1.18 -3.58
N PHE A 41 -6.68 1.19 -2.43
CA PHE A 41 -7.33 0.99 -1.12
C PHE A 41 -8.35 2.09 -0.82
N GLU A 42 -8.02 3.36 -1.04
CA GLU A 42 -8.91 4.51 -0.82
C GLU A 42 -10.14 4.44 -1.72
N LEU A 43 -9.94 4.15 -3.02
CA LEU A 43 -11.03 3.99 -3.98
C LEU A 43 -12.00 2.90 -3.52
N ILE A 44 -11.49 1.70 -3.22
CA ILE A 44 -12.32 0.56 -2.81
C ILE A 44 -13.02 0.86 -1.50
N SER A 45 -12.31 1.43 -0.52
CA SER A 45 -12.90 1.82 0.76
C SER A 45 -14.08 2.77 0.58
N GLY A 46 -13.96 3.74 -0.32
CA GLY A 46 -15.04 4.69 -0.64
C GLY A 46 -16.29 4.04 -1.24
N LEU A 47 -16.11 2.96 -2.00
CA LEU A 47 -17.20 2.23 -2.65
C LEU A 47 -17.90 1.20 -1.74
N LEU A 48 -17.27 0.81 -0.63
CA LEU A 48 -17.82 -0.21 0.27
C LEU A 48 -18.80 0.36 1.31
N PRO A 49 -19.86 -0.39 1.67
CA PRO A 49 -20.66 -0.13 2.86
C PRO A 49 -19.81 -0.13 4.13
N MET A 50 -20.25 0.60 5.16
CA MET A 50 -19.45 0.85 6.38
C MET A 50 -18.92 -0.43 7.05
N GLY A 51 -19.69 -1.52 7.08
CA GLY A 51 -19.24 -2.79 7.66
C GLY A 51 -18.03 -3.39 6.90
N ASN A 52 -18.19 -3.56 5.58
CA ASN A 52 -17.13 -4.10 4.73
C ASN A 52 -15.91 -3.16 4.64
N ARG A 53 -16.15 -1.84 4.73
CA ARG A 53 -15.09 -0.84 4.80
C ARG A 53 -14.25 -1.00 6.06
N GLY A 54 -14.89 -1.19 7.21
CA GLY A 54 -14.19 -1.44 8.49
C GLY A 54 -13.30 -2.69 8.41
N GLU A 55 -13.86 -3.79 7.90
CA GLU A 55 -13.07 -5.02 7.71
C GLU A 55 -11.87 -4.79 6.77
N LEU A 56 -12.05 -4.06 5.67
CA LEU A 56 -10.97 -3.74 4.74
C LEU A 56 -9.85 -2.92 5.41
N GLN A 57 -10.21 -1.96 6.26
CA GLN A 57 -9.27 -1.13 7.04
C GLN A 57 -8.49 -1.95 8.07
N ASP A 58 -9.15 -2.88 8.75
CA ASP A 58 -8.49 -3.79 9.68
C ASP A 58 -7.48 -4.69 8.96
N GLN A 59 -7.88 -5.26 7.81
CA GLN A 59 -6.99 -6.05 6.97
C GLN A 59 -5.79 -5.23 6.45
N GLN A 60 -6.00 -3.95 6.14
CA GLN A 60 -4.92 -3.05 5.71
C GLN A 60 -3.90 -2.83 6.84
N THR A 61 -4.38 -2.63 8.07
CA THR A 61 -3.54 -2.46 9.26
C THR A 61 -2.70 -3.71 9.55
N VAL A 62 -3.29 -4.89 9.39
CA VAL A 62 -2.56 -6.16 9.51
C VAL A 62 -1.53 -6.30 8.40
N TRP A 63 -1.89 -5.99 7.16
CA TRP A 63 -0.98 -6.09 6.01
C TRP A 63 0.24 -5.16 6.15
N LEU A 64 0.10 -3.97 6.74
CA LEU A 64 1.26 -3.10 7.02
C LEU A 64 2.31 -3.80 7.89
N LYS A 65 1.90 -4.66 8.83
CA LYS A 65 2.84 -5.47 9.63
C LYS A 65 3.55 -6.52 8.79
N THR A 66 2.85 -7.12 7.82
CA THR A 66 3.47 -8.05 6.85
C THR A 66 4.52 -7.35 6.02
N ARG A 67 4.23 -6.16 5.47
CA ARG A 67 5.21 -5.36 4.72
C ARG A 67 6.42 -5.01 5.59
N GLN A 68 6.18 -4.53 6.81
CA GLN A 68 7.25 -4.18 7.75
C GLN A 68 8.14 -5.37 8.12
N SER A 69 7.59 -6.60 8.15
CA SER A 69 8.39 -7.79 8.43
C SER A 69 9.43 -8.12 7.35
N CYS A 70 9.30 -7.57 6.15
CA CYS A 70 10.30 -7.69 5.08
C CYS A 70 11.59 -6.89 5.35
N ASN A 71 11.60 -5.98 6.33
CA ASN A 71 12.69 -5.03 6.51
C ASN A 71 13.04 -4.34 5.18
N ALA A 72 14.32 -4.25 4.80
CA ALA A 72 14.76 -3.63 3.54
C ALA A 72 14.88 -4.61 2.35
N ASP A 73 14.23 -5.77 2.40
CA ASP A 73 14.25 -6.74 1.29
C ASP A 73 13.26 -6.31 0.18
N ASN A 74 13.80 -5.77 -0.91
CA ASN A 74 13.01 -5.27 -2.04
C ASN A 74 12.12 -6.34 -2.68
N ASP A 75 12.58 -7.59 -2.79
CA ASP A 75 11.82 -8.67 -3.42
C ASP A 75 10.66 -9.10 -2.51
N CYS A 76 10.90 -9.15 -1.21
CA CYS A 76 9.86 -9.40 -0.21
C CYS A 76 8.80 -8.30 -0.22
N ILE A 77 9.22 -7.03 -0.21
CA ILE A 77 8.31 -5.87 -0.25
C ILE A 77 7.48 -5.88 -1.53
N THR A 78 8.10 -6.12 -2.70
CA THR A 78 7.40 -6.23 -3.99
C THR A 78 6.32 -7.30 -3.94
N LYS A 79 6.65 -8.51 -3.48
CA LYS A 79 5.68 -9.61 -3.34
C LYS A 79 4.53 -9.25 -2.38
N ALA A 80 4.83 -8.53 -1.30
CA ALA A 80 3.81 -8.08 -0.35
C ALA A 80 2.84 -7.07 -0.98
N TYR A 81 3.33 -6.14 -1.81
CA TYR A 81 2.48 -5.22 -2.58
C TYR A 81 1.63 -5.94 -3.62
N ASP A 82 2.24 -6.81 -4.43
CA ASP A 82 1.52 -7.56 -5.48
C ASP A 82 0.39 -8.40 -4.90
N ALA A 83 0.65 -9.11 -3.80
CA ALA A 83 -0.35 -9.89 -3.10
C ALA A 83 -1.52 -9.02 -2.60
N ARG A 84 -1.21 -7.84 -2.04
CA ARG A 84 -2.25 -6.91 -1.55
C ARG A 84 -3.06 -6.30 -2.68
N LEU A 85 -2.41 -5.84 -3.74
CA LEU A 85 -3.07 -5.29 -4.91
C LEU A 85 -3.99 -6.32 -5.56
N LYS A 86 -3.59 -7.59 -5.62
CA LYS A 86 -4.44 -8.69 -6.09
C LYS A 86 -5.65 -8.92 -5.18
N ALA A 87 -5.47 -8.88 -3.86
CA ALA A 87 -6.56 -8.98 -2.91
C ALA A 87 -7.55 -7.82 -3.07
N LEU A 88 -7.05 -6.58 -3.13
CA LEU A 88 -7.86 -5.38 -3.36
C LEU A 88 -8.63 -5.45 -4.68
N LYS A 89 -7.98 -5.84 -5.78
CA LYS A 89 -8.65 -6.06 -7.06
C LYS A 89 -9.79 -7.08 -6.95
N SER A 90 -9.57 -8.15 -6.19
CA SER A 90 -10.61 -9.17 -5.98
C SER A 90 -11.79 -8.66 -5.15
N VAL A 91 -11.57 -7.69 -4.25
CA VAL A 91 -12.65 -6.98 -3.56
C VAL A 91 -13.38 -6.09 -4.55
N TYR A 92 -12.65 -5.29 -5.34
CA TYR A 92 -13.23 -4.39 -6.36
C TYR A 92 -14.12 -5.13 -7.36
N ASP A 93 -13.66 -6.28 -7.86
CA ASP A 93 -14.41 -7.08 -8.85
C ASP A 93 -15.73 -7.65 -8.27
N LYS A 94 -15.88 -7.70 -6.94
CA LYS A 94 -17.10 -8.13 -6.24
C LYS A 94 -18.03 -6.98 -5.87
N ILE A 95 -17.59 -5.73 -6.02
CA ILE A 95 -18.46 -4.57 -5.81
C ILE A 95 -19.41 -4.49 -7.00
N GLU A 96 -20.71 -4.68 -6.74
CA GLU A 96 -21.73 -4.36 -7.73
C GLU A 96 -21.63 -2.88 -8.08
N ARG A 97 -21.15 -2.59 -9.29
CA ARG A 97 -21.09 -1.21 -9.78
C ARG A 97 -22.49 -0.81 -10.24
N PRO A 98 -23.13 0.19 -9.60
CA PRO A 98 -24.29 0.81 -10.22
C PRO A 98 -23.82 1.43 -11.55
N LEU A 99 -24.43 1.00 -12.65
CA LEU A 99 -24.25 1.56 -13.98
C LEU A 99 -24.62 3.04 -14.01
#